data_AF-A0A022FMY2-F1
#
_entry.id   AF-A0A022FMY2-F1
#
_cell.length_a   1.000
_cell.length_b   1.000
_cell.length_c   1.000
_cell.angle_alpha   90.00
_cell.angle_beta   90.00
_cell.angle_gamma   90.00
#
_symmetry.space_group_name_H-M   'P 1'
#
loop_
_entity.id
_entity.type
_entity.pdbx_description
1 polymer ?
#
loop_
_entity_poly.entity_id
_entity_poly.type
_entity_poly.pdbx_seq_one_letter_code
_entity_poly.pdbx_strand_id
1 'polypeptide(L)' 'MSKTDKKRYLKALNRRLKRESAGKFDTLFIFDPPGSKPKNATGVTTSAPASDETLAVMNAVQARVFAKFEGTAKLG' A
#
# COMPACT_ATOMS: atom_id res chain seq x y z
N MET A 1 -7.71 6.08 -12.55
CA MET A 1 -6.48 6.64 -11.94
C MET A 1 -5.43 6.89 -13.01
N SER A 2 -4.86 8.10 -13.10
CA SER A 2 -3.71 8.34 -13.98
C SER A 2 -2.46 7.60 -13.47
N LYS A 3 -1.43 7.42 -14.31
CA LYS A 3 -0.14 6.85 -13.88
C LYS A 3 0.48 7.64 -12.70
N THR A 4 0.27 8.96 -12.68
CA THR A 4 0.75 9.85 -11.60
C THR A 4 0.00 9.59 -10.30
N ASP A 5 -1.32 9.44 -10.36
CA ASP A 5 -2.13 9.16 -9.17
C ASP A 5 -1.87 7.76 -8.64
N LYS A 6 -1.71 6.77 -9.52
CA LYS A 6 -1.31 5.40 -9.15
C LYS A 6 0.05 5.40 -8.43
N LYS A 7 1.04 6.13 -8.94
CA LYS A 7 2.35 6.28 -8.29
C LYS A 7 2.23 6.93 -6.91
N ARG A 8 1.44 8.00 -6.78
CA ARG A 8 1.20 8.69 -5.50
C ARG A 8 0.48 7.80 -4.50
N TYR A 9 -0.54 7.08 -4.96
CA TYR A 9 -1.30 6.10 -4.19
C TYR A 9 -0.40 4.99 -3.64
N LEU A 10 0.37 4.32 -4.50
CA LEU A 10 1.26 3.23 -4.09
C LEU A 10 2.36 3.70 -3.12
N LYS A 11 2.91 4.90 -3.33
CA LYS A 11 3.88 5.50 -2.40
C LYS A 11 3.26 5.81 -1.03
N ALA A 12 2.03 6.34 -1.01
CA ALA A 12 1.31 6.64 0.22
C ALA A 12 0.92 5.36 0.98
N LEU A 13 0.51 4.33 0.24
CA LEU A 13 0.17 3.01 0.76
C LEU A 13 1.38 2.36 1.45
N ASN A 14 2.50 2.21 0.73
CA ASN A 14 3.72 1.62 1.28
C ASN A 14 4.23 2.40 2.52
N ARG A 15 4.20 3.74 2.49
CA ARG A 15 4.62 4.57 3.64
C ARG A 15 3.75 4.36 4.88
N ARG A 16 2.43 4.23 4.73
CA ARG A 16 1.51 4.01 5.86
C ARG A 16 1.63 2.61 6.40
N LEU A 17 1.73 1.62 5.52
CA LEU A 17 1.96 0.24 5.90
C LEU A 17 3.27 0.10 6.70
N LYS A 18 4.37 0.67 6.22
CA LYS A 18 5.65 0.70 6.96
C LYS A 18 5.55 1.38 8.33
N ARG A 19 4.70 2.39 8.47
CA ARG A 19 4.50 3.08 9.75
C ARG A 19 3.69 2.23 10.72
N GLU A 20 2.61 1.60 10.25
CA GLU A 20 1.78 0.73 11.10
C GLU A 20 2.49 -0.58 11.45
N SER A 21 3.44 -1.00 10.60
CA SER A 21 4.25 -2.22 10.81
C SER A 21 5.53 -2.01 11.60
N ALA A 22 5.95 -0.76 11.84
CA ALA A 22 7.24 -0.45 12.45
C ALA A 22 7.38 -1.08 13.85
N GLY A 23 8.02 -2.24 13.91
CA GLY A 23 8.26 -3.01 15.14
C GLY A 23 7.12 -3.95 15.58
N LYS A 24 6.01 -4.04 14.81
CA LYS A 24 4.88 -4.92 15.14
C LYS A 24 4.88 -6.24 14.37
N PHE A 25 5.44 -6.23 13.16
CA PHE A 25 5.43 -7.38 12.28
C PHE A 25 6.83 -7.60 11.72
N ASP A 26 7.28 -8.87 11.69
CA ASP A 26 8.53 -9.26 11.04
C ASP A 26 8.46 -9.19 9.50
N THR A 27 7.26 -8.96 8.95
CA THR A 27 7.02 -8.84 7.51
C THR A 27 7.13 -7.40 7.03
N LEU A 28 7.91 -7.19 5.97
CA LEU A 28 8.02 -5.89 5.30
C LEU A 28 6.98 -5.76 4.18
N PHE A 29 6.36 -4.58 4.08
CA PHE A 29 5.48 -4.25 2.96
C PHE A 29 6.28 -3.76 1.75
N ILE A 30 6.14 -4.44 0.61
CA ILE A 30 6.88 -4.22 -0.63
C ILE A 30 5.95 -4.06 -1.84
N PHE A 31 6.44 -3.49 -2.94
CA PHE A 31 5.63 -3.40 -4.16
C PHE A 31 5.44 -4.78 -4.82
N ASP A 32 4.27 -4.98 -5.43
CA ASP A 32 3.93 -6.16 -6.21
C ASP A 32 4.04 -5.86 -7.73
N PRO A 33 4.71 -6.71 -8.54
CA PRO A 33 5.57 -7.82 -8.12
C PRO A 33 6.82 -7.35 -7.35
N PRO A 34 7.41 -8.18 -6.47
CA PRO A 34 8.59 -7.84 -5.68
C PRO A 34 9.70 -7.19 -6.51
N GLY A 35 10.28 -6.09 -6.02
CA GLY A 35 11.29 -5.31 -6.74
C GLY A 35 10.73 -4.28 -7.73
N SER A 36 9.41 -4.24 -7.92
CA SER A 36 8.78 -3.24 -8.79
C SER A 36 8.98 -1.82 -8.30
N LYS A 37 9.30 -0.92 -9.23
CA LYS A 37 9.22 0.52 -8.97
C LYS A 37 7.76 0.93 -8.81
N PRO A 38 7.43 1.96 -8.01
CA PRO A 38 6.04 2.40 -7.79
C PRO A 38 5.26 2.69 -9.08
N LYS A 39 5.95 3.09 -10.16
CA LYS A 39 5.34 3.36 -11.47
C LYS A 39 4.88 2.11 -12.23
N ASN A 40 5.48 0.96 -11.93
CA ASN A 40 5.26 -0.31 -12.63
C ASN A 40 4.52 -1.32 -11.74
N ALA A 41 4.45 -1.07 -10.44
CA ALA A 41 3.79 -1.94 -9.50
C ALA A 41 2.27 -2.00 -9.72
N THR A 42 1.70 -3.18 -9.51
CA THR A 42 0.26 -3.48 -9.54
C THR A 42 -0.37 -3.26 -8.18
N GLY A 43 0.39 -3.46 -7.11
CA GLY A 43 -0.07 -3.30 -5.73
C GLY A 43 1.07 -3.22 -4.71
N VAL A 44 0.72 -3.47 -3.46
CA VAL A 44 1.67 -3.70 -2.36
C VAL A 44 1.34 -5.08 -1.78
N THR A 45 2.38 -5.84 -1.48
CA THR A 45 2.32 -7.19 -0.89
C THR A 45 3.28 -7.29 0.28
N THR A 46 3.30 -8.41 0.99
CA THR A 46 4.27 -8.68 2.07
C THR A 46 5.50 -9.41 1.52
N SER A 47 6.66 -9.15 2.13
CA SER A 47 7.93 -9.78 1.75
C SER A 47 8.05 -11.25 2.14
N ALA A 48 7.18 -11.71 3.04
CA ALA A 48 7.12 -13.06 3.57
C ALA A 48 5.65 -13.40 3.87
N PRO A 49 5.32 -14.68 4.14
CA PRO A 49 3.98 -15.08 4.55
C PRO A 49 3.51 -14.21 5.73
N ALA A 50 2.34 -13.60 5.56
CA ALA A 50 1.77 -12.68 6.53
C ALA A 50 0.78 -13.42 7.43
N SER A 51 0.77 -13.09 8.72
CA SER A 51 -0.30 -13.53 9.62
C SER A 51 -1.62 -12.84 9.26
N ASP A 52 -2.75 -13.41 9.69
CA ASP A 52 -4.08 -12.84 9.47
C ASP A 52 -4.20 -11.41 10.04
N GLU A 53 -3.55 -11.13 11.18
CA GLU A 53 -3.48 -9.78 11.76
C GLU A 53 -2.75 -8.80 10.84
N THR A 54 -1.63 -9.23 10.24
CA THR A 54 -0.87 -8.42 9.29
C THR A 54 -1.70 -8.13 8.04
N LEU A 55 -2.43 -9.13 7.54
CA LEU A 55 -3.34 -8.98 6.39
C LEU A 55 -4.51 -8.04 6.71
N ALA A 56 -5.07 -8.10 7.92
CA ALA A 56 -6.13 -7.21 8.36
C ALA A 56 -5.65 -5.74 8.41
N VAL A 57 -4.46 -5.49 8.94
CA VAL A 57 -3.82 -4.16 8.92
C VAL A 57 -3.58 -3.70 7.48
N MET A 58 -3.09 -4.60 6.62
CA MET A 58 -2.87 -4.29 5.21
C MET A 58 -4.15 -3.82 4.53
N ASN A 59 -5.24 -4.56 4.71
CA ASN A 59 -6.55 -4.25 4.15
C ASN A 59 -7.13 -2.94 4.71
N ALA A 60 -7.02 -2.72 6.02
CA ALA A 60 -7.49 -1.48 6.65
C ALA A 60 -6.74 -0.24 6.15
N VAL A 61 -5.41 -0.34 6.02
CA VAL A 61 -4.59 0.75 5.48
C VAL A 61 -4.89 0.97 4.00
N GLN A 62 -5.08 -0.10 3.23
CA GLN A 62 -5.46 -0.02 1.82
C GLN A 62 -6.80 0.71 1.66
N ALA A 63 -7.82 0.36 2.45
CA ALA A 63 -9.11 1.04 2.42
C ALA A 63 -9.00 2.53 2.78
N ARG A 64 -8.26 2.89 3.84
CA ARG A 64 -8.04 4.29 4.26
C ARG A 64 -7.30 5.12 3.20
N VAL A 65 -6.27 4.54 2.59
CA VAL A 65 -5.50 5.22 1.55
C VAL A 65 -6.34 5.33 0.28
N PHE A 66 -7.06 4.28 -0.11
CA PHE A 66 -7.93 4.29 -1.28
C PHE A 66 -9.03 5.34 -1.14
N ALA A 67 -9.75 5.40 -0.02
CA ALA A 67 -10.78 6.41 0.23
C ALA A 67 -10.25 7.85 0.10
N LYS A 68 -9.03 8.11 0.59
CA LYS A 68 -8.38 9.42 0.44
C LYS A 68 -8.10 9.76 -1.03
N PHE A 69 -7.77 8.78 -1.85
CA PHE A 69 -7.47 8.98 -3.27
C PHE A 69 -8.72 8.96 -4.16
N GLU A 70 -9.74 8.18 -3.82
CA GLU A 70 -11.05 8.18 -4.50
C GLU A 70 -11.77 9.51 -4.26
N GLY A 71 -11.74 10.03 -3.03
CA GLY A 71 -12.29 11.35 -2.71
C GLY A 71 -11.60 12.49 -3.46
N THR A 72 -10.30 12.38 -3.73
CA THR A 72 -9.58 13.36 -4.58
C THR A 72 -9.83 13.18 -6.07
N ALA A 73 -10.26 12.00 -6.53
CA ALA A 73 -10.58 11.74 -7.94
C ALA A 73 -11.99 12.23 -8.32
N LYS A 74 -12.91 12.35 -7.36
CA LYS A 74 -14.26 12.91 -7.54
C LYS A 74 -14.32 14.44 -7.52
N LEU A 75 -13.22 15.10 -7.14
CA LEU A 75 -13.11 16.57 -7.02
C LEU A 75 -12.31 17.22 -8.16
N GLY A 76 -11.98 16.46 -9.21
CA GLY A 76 -11.23 16.92 -10.39
C GLY A 76 -12.09 16.90 -11.64
#